data_AF-A0A2S6QEF8-F1
#
_entry.id   AF-A0A2S6QEF8-F1
#
_cell.length_a   1.000
_cell.length_b   1.000
_cell.length_c   1.000
_cell.angle_alpha   90.00
_cell.angle_beta   90.00
_cell.angle_gamma   90.00
#
_symmetry.space_group_name_H-M   'P 1'
#
loop_
_entity.id
_entity.type
_entity.pdbx_description
1 polymer ?
#
loop_
_entity_poly.entity_id
_entity_poly.type
_entity_poly.pdbx_seq_one_letter_code
_entity_poly.pdbx_strand_id
1 'polypeptide(L)'
;MKNFVMTICLVVGLAFSTAVQAQDQKPDVMIEQGAKMIFDALALVLKTIPQYEAPKILENGDILIRRKNPKTEKEEKEKVI
;
A
#
# COMPACT_ATOMS: atom_id res chain seq x y z
N MET A 1 39.54 29.21 26.15
CA MET A 1 39.75 28.03 25.28
C MET A 1 39.26 26.70 25.88
N LYS A 2 38.70 26.64 27.10
CA LYS A 2 38.14 25.39 27.67
C LYS A 2 36.71 25.10 27.19
N ASN A 3 35.94 26.16 26.94
CA ASN A 3 34.50 26.10 26.69
C ASN A 3 34.18 25.75 25.22
N PHE A 4 35.12 25.99 24.30
CA PHE A 4 34.93 25.71 22.86
C PHE A 4 35.20 24.23 22.53
N VAL A 5 36.14 23.60 23.24
CA VAL A 5 36.46 22.17 23.10
C VAL A 5 35.30 21.30 23.62
N MET A 6 34.60 21.75 24.66
CA MET A 6 33.49 20.99 25.25
C MET A 6 32.23 20.99 24.37
N THR A 7 31.97 22.07 23.62
CA THR A 7 30.81 22.17 22.71
C THR A 7 31.00 21.35 21.43
N ILE A 8 32.24 21.20 20.93
CA ILE A 8 32.53 20.37 19.76
C ILE A 8 32.34 18.87 20.07
N CYS A 9 32.71 18.40 21.26
CA CYS A 9 32.44 17.01 21.67
C CYS A 9 30.95 16.70 21.80
N LEU A 10 30.11 17.68 22.17
CA LEU A 10 28.67 17.46 22.38
C LEU A 10 27.91 17.27 21.06
N VAL A 11 28.35 17.89 19.96
CA VAL A 11 27.72 17.75 18.64
C VAL A 11 28.16 16.47 17.92
N VAL A 12 29.39 16.00 18.15
CA VAL A 12 29.90 14.76 17.54
C VAL A 12 29.24 13.51 18.16
N GLY A 13 28.89 13.55 19.45
CA GLY A 13 28.23 12.42 20.13
C GLY A 13 26.82 12.07 19.62
N LEU A 14 26.09 13.04 19.07
CA LEU A 14 24.73 12.83 18.54
C LEU A 14 24.70 12.20 17.14
N ALA A 15 25.80 12.24 16.39
CA ALA A 15 25.85 11.71 15.02
C ALA A 15 26.15 10.19 14.96
N PHE A 16 26.61 9.57 16.05
CA PHE A 16 26.99 8.15 16.06
C PHE A 16 25.82 7.18 16.31
N SER A 17 24.64 7.64 16.74
CA SER A 17 23.53 6.75 17.09
C SER A 17 22.65 6.29 15.91
N THR A 18 22.94 6.69 14.66
CA THR A 18 22.13 6.28 13.49
C THR A 18 22.73 5.12 12.68
N ALA A 19 23.91 4.59 13.05
CA ALA A 19 24.62 3.61 12.22
C ALA A 19 24.48 2.14 12.68
N VAL A 20 23.67 1.83 13.71
CA VAL A 20 23.50 0.45 14.19
C VAL A 20 22.03 0.09 14.21
N GLN A 21 21.51 -0.25 13.03
CA GLN A 21 20.46 -1.25 12.87
C GLN A 21 20.85 -2.07 11.63
N ALA A 22 22.00 -2.75 11.71
CA ALA A 22 22.31 -3.84 10.78
C ALA A 22 21.33 -4.97 11.13
N GLN A 23 20.17 -4.95 10.49
CA GLN A 23 19.12 -5.92 10.72
C GLN A 23 19.59 -7.24 10.11
N ASP A 24 20.07 -8.14 10.97
CA ASP A 24 20.49 -9.51 10.67
C ASP A 24 19.26 -10.37 10.33
N GLN A 25 18.48 -9.94 9.32
CA GLN A 25 17.38 -10.75 8.81
C GLN A 25 17.98 -11.82 7.92
N LYS A 26 17.61 -13.08 8.16
CA LYS A 26 18.03 -14.19 7.30
C LYS A 26 17.58 -13.94 5.85
N PRO A 27 18.40 -14.27 4.85
CA PRO A 27 18.07 -14.05 3.43
C PRO A 27 16.68 -14.57 3.03
N ASP A 28 16.27 -15.73 3.55
CA ASP A 28 14.96 -16.34 3.28
C ASP A 28 13.79 -15.44 3.69
N VAL A 29 13.90 -14.79 4.86
CA VAL A 29 12.87 -13.89 5.39
C VAL A 29 12.77 -12.62 4.54
N MET A 30 13.89 -12.12 4.03
CA MET A 30 13.88 -10.96 3.13
C MET A 30 13.18 -11.28 1.80
N ILE A 31 13.38 -12.49 1.26
CA ILE A 31 12.74 -12.94 0.02
C ILE A 31 11.22 -13.05 0.23
N GLU A 32 10.78 -13.65 1.33
CA GLU A 32 9.35 -13.77 1.65
C GLU A 32 8.68 -12.39 1.79
N GLN A 33 9.32 -11.47 2.53
CA GLN A 33 8.82 -10.11 2.68
C GLN A 33 8.76 -9.38 1.33
N GLY A 34 9.78 -9.53 0.48
CA GLY A 34 9.79 -8.95 -0.86
C GLY A 34 8.65 -9.48 -1.73
N ALA A 35 8.43 -10.80 -1.75
CA ALA A 35 7.34 -11.42 -2.48
C ALA A 35 5.97 -10.92 -1.98
N LYS A 36 5.79 -10.83 -0.66
CA LYS A 36 4.57 -10.29 -0.05
C LYS A 36 4.29 -8.86 -0.50
N MET A 37 5.30 -7.98 -0.49
CA MET A 37 5.14 -6.60 -0.96
C MET A 37 4.71 -6.53 -2.42
N ILE A 38 5.25 -7.40 -3.29
CA ILE A 38 4.87 -7.46 -4.70
C ILE A 38 3.41 -7.88 -4.86
N PHE A 39 2.96 -8.91 -4.15
CA PHE A 39 1.56 -9.35 -4.20
C PHE A 39 0.60 -8.31 -3.65
N ASP A 40 0.97 -7.64 -2.56
CA ASP A 40 0.16 -6.57 -1.98
C ASP A 40 0.04 -5.39 -2.96
N ALA A 41 1.13 -5.03 -3.65
CA ALA A 41 1.12 -4.02 -4.71
C ALA A 41 0.25 -4.44 -5.91
N LEU A 42 0.34 -5.69 -6.36
CA LEU A 42 -0.50 -6.23 -7.43
C LEU A 42 -1.98 -6.19 -7.04
N ALA A 43 -2.31 -6.55 -5.80
CA ALA A 43 -3.68 -6.47 -5.29
C ALA A 43 -4.23 -5.03 -5.30
N LEU A 44 -3.38 -4.04 -5.00
CA LEU A 44 -3.76 -2.62 -5.12
C LEU A 44 -4.03 -2.24 -6.58
N VAL A 45 -3.20 -2.66 -7.53
CA VAL A 45 -3.42 -2.42 -8.96
C VAL A 45 -4.77 -3.01 -9.39
N LEU A 46 -5.08 -4.25 -9.00
CA LEU A 46 -6.36 -4.88 -9.34
C LEU A 46 -7.57 -4.13 -8.77
N LYS A 47 -7.45 -3.52 -7.59
CA LYS A 47 -8.51 -2.68 -7.00
C LYS A 47 -8.80 -1.42 -7.81
N THR A 48 -7.86 -0.95 -8.63
CA THR A 48 -8.09 0.24 -9.48
C THR A 48 -8.97 -0.05 -10.70
N ILE A 49 -9.22 -1.32 -11.02
CA ILE A 49 -10.01 -1.68 -12.20
C ILE A 49 -11.48 -1.26 -11.99
N PRO A 50 -12.03 -0.39 -12.86
CA PRO A 50 -13.37 0.16 -12.70
C PRO A 50 -14.43 -0.93 -12.87
N GLN A 51 -15.37 -0.98 -11.92
CA GLN A 51 -16.47 -1.95 -11.91
C GLN A 51 -17.66 -1.52 -12.77
N TYR A 52 -17.74 -0.24 -13.14
CA TYR A 52 -18.86 0.33 -13.87
C TYR A 52 -18.38 1.07 -15.15
N GLU A 53 -19.27 1.17 -16.12
CA GLU A 53 -19.11 2.01 -17.30
C GLU A 53 -19.38 3.49 -16.99
N ALA A 54 -19.03 4.37 -17.92
CA ALA A 54 -19.38 5.78 -17.82
C ALA A 54 -20.91 5.96 -17.81
N PRO A 55 -21.46 6.85 -16.95
CA PRO A 55 -22.88 7.11 -16.90
C PRO A 55 -23.42 7.62 -18.25
N LYS A 56 -24.59 7.13 -18.65
CA LYS A 56 -25.31 7.62 -19.84
C LYS A 56 -26.66 8.18 -19.43
N ILE A 57 -26.97 9.38 -19.94
CA ILE A 57 -28.28 10.00 -19.77
C ILE A 57 -29.20 9.44 -20.85
N LEU A 58 -30.35 8.93 -20.46
CA LEU A 58 -31.38 8.38 -21.33
C LEU A 58 -32.32 9.51 -21.82
N GLU A 59 -33.09 9.25 -22.87
CA GLU A 59 -34.00 10.24 -23.47
C GLU A 59 -35.08 10.72 -22.50
N ASN A 60 -35.46 9.89 -21.52
CA ASN A 60 -36.40 10.24 -20.46
C ASN A 60 -35.76 11.03 -19.31
N GLY A 61 -34.44 11.24 -19.33
CA GLY A 61 -33.69 11.95 -18.29
C GLY A 61 -33.06 11.07 -17.21
N ASP A 62 -33.26 9.75 -17.24
CA ASP A 62 -32.64 8.83 -16.28
C ASP A 62 -31.14 8.61 -16.55
N ILE A 63 -30.40 8.14 -15.55
CA ILE A 63 -28.98 7.81 -15.67
C ILE A 63 -28.78 6.30 -15.62
N LEU A 64 -28.22 5.73 -16.68
CA LEU A 64 -27.84 4.32 -16.77
C LEU A 64 -26.35 4.13 -16.42
N ILE A 65 -26.07 3.33 -15.39
CA ILE A 65 -24.70 2.94 -14.99
C ILE A 65 -24.58 1.41 -15.07
N ARG A 66 -23.88 0.91 -16.10
CA ARG A 66 -23.72 -0.53 -16.33
C ARG A 66 -22.52 -1.10 -15.58
N ARG A 67 -22.64 -2.30 -15.01
CA ARG A 67 -21.50 -3.05 -14.45
C ARG A 67 -20.70 -3.71 -15.57
N LYS A 68 -19.37 -3.61 -15.52
CA LYS A 68 -18.48 -4.33 -16.45
C LYS A 68 -18.41 -5.82 -16.13
N ASN A 69 -18.45 -6.17 -14.84
CA ASN A 69 -18.47 -7.55 -14.37
C ASN A 69 -19.76 -7.79 -13.55
N PRO A 70 -20.87 -8.24 -14.17
CA PRO A 70 -22.08 -8.56 -13.44
C PRO A 70 -21.87 -9.80 -12.58
N LYS A 71 -22.34 -9.77 -11.32
CA LYS A 71 -22.35 -10.96 -10.48
C LYS A 71 -23.38 -11.95 -11.02
N THR A 72 -23.03 -13.23 -11.02
CA THR A 72 -23.97 -14.30 -11.37
C THR A 72 -24.94 -14.52 -10.21
N GLU A 73 -26.21 -14.80 -10.48
CA GLU A 73 -27.29 -14.96 -9.47
C GLU A 73 -26.95 -15.92 -8.30
N LYS A 74 -26.02 -16.86 -8.49
CA LYS A 74 -25.54 -17.75 -7.42
C LYS A 74 -24.76 -17.03 -6.31
N GLU A 75 -23.97 -16.01 -6.64
CA GLU A 75 -23.12 -15.29 -5.68
C GLU A 75 -23.90 -14.33 -4.78
N GLU A 76 -25.11 -13.94 -5.20
CA GLU A 76 -25.96 -13.00 -4.47
C GLU A 76 -26.75 -13.69 -3.36
N LYS A 77 -27.14 -14.96 -3.58
CA LYS A 77 -27.90 -15.76 -2.60
C LYS A 77 -27.03 -16.27 -1.45
N GLU A 78 -25.75 -16.52 -1.68
CA GLU A 78 -24.81 -17.06 -0.68
C GLU A 78 -24.37 -16.02 0.37
N LYS A 79 -24.47 -14.72 0.06
CA LYS A 79 -24.15 -13.65 1.03
C LYS A 79 -25.31 -13.26 1.96
N VAL A 80 -26.49 -13.85 1.78
CA VAL A 80 -27.71 -13.52 2.54
C VAL A 80 -28.04 -14.61 3.58
N ILE A 81 -27.12 -15.57 3.80
CA ILE A 81 -27.28 -16.68 4.75
C ILE A 81 -26.26 -16.54 5.88
#